data_AF-A0A242DB32-F1
#
_entry.id   AF-A0A242DB32-F1
#
_cell.length_a   1.000
_cell.length_b   1.000
_cell.length_c   1.000
_cell.angle_alpha   90.00
_cell.angle_beta   90.00
_cell.angle_gamma   90.00
#
_symmetry.space_group_name_H-M   'P 1'
#
loop_
_entity.id
_entity.type
_entity.pdbx_description
1 polymer ?
#
loop_
_entity_poly.entity_id
_entity_poly.type
_entity_poly.pdbx_seq_one_letter_code
_entity_poly.pdbx_strand_id
1 'polypeptide(L)'
;YNETNDSDSALRLLVALQVREELGLADFSFMLADLVHYIFMKTKSNATLRRFYIFFEEYFDKKEWRVLLIKLFPAKTYIAEKLKTLFTQFIKEPLAGLVGS
;
A
#
# COMPACT_ATOMS: atom_id res chain seq x y z
N TYR A 1 7.50 -17.71 0.64
CA TYR A 1 6.79 -17.48 1.92
C TYR A 1 6.68 -18.75 2.74
N ASN A 2 6.05 -19.82 2.24
CA ASN A 2 5.76 -21.04 3.02
C ASN A 2 6.99 -21.64 3.72
N GLU A 3 8.16 -21.64 3.05
CA GLU A 3 9.39 -22.23 3.61
C GLU A 3 10.17 -21.27 4.49
N THR A 4 10.13 -19.96 4.20
CA THR A 4 11.02 -18.96 4.80
C THR A 4 10.34 -18.06 5.82
N ASN A 5 9.00 -18.04 5.84
CA ASN A 5 8.16 -17.07 6.56
C ASN A 5 8.52 -15.59 6.29
N ASP A 6 9.20 -15.33 5.17
CA ASP A 6 9.65 -13.99 4.80
C ASP A 6 8.52 -13.19 4.14
N SER A 7 7.82 -12.42 4.97
CA SER A 7 6.73 -11.54 4.54
C SER A 7 7.23 -10.38 3.69
N ASP A 8 8.46 -9.90 3.96
CA ASP A 8 8.98 -8.68 3.35
C ASP A 8 9.36 -8.93 1.89
N SER A 9 10.05 -10.04 1.62
CA SER A 9 10.37 -10.46 0.25
C SER A 9 9.10 -10.81 -0.54
N ALA A 10 8.13 -11.48 0.09
CA ALA A 10 6.86 -11.81 -0.55
C ALA A 10 6.12 -10.55 -1.04
N LEU A 11 5.99 -9.53 -0.18
CA LEU A 11 5.32 -8.28 -0.55
C LEU A 11 6.07 -7.53 -1.66
N ARG A 12 7.41 -7.49 -1.63
CA ARG A 12 8.21 -6.83 -2.68
C ARG A 12 8.01 -7.49 -4.04
N LEU A 13 7.97 -8.82 -4.09
CA LEU A 13 7.73 -9.56 -5.33
C LEU A 13 6.31 -9.31 -5.85
N LEU A 14 5.31 -9.25 -4.96
CA LEU A 14 3.93 -8.96 -5.34
C LEU A 14 3.78 -7.54 -5.91
N VAL A 15 4.42 -6.53 -5.30
CA VAL A 15 4.47 -5.18 -5.87
C VAL A 15 5.18 -5.18 -7.23
N ALA A 16 6.26 -5.95 -7.39
CA ALA A 16 6.94 -6.07 -8.67
C ALA A 16 6.06 -6.70 -9.77
N LEU A 17 5.17 -7.63 -9.41
CA LEU A 17 4.18 -8.19 -10.35
C LEU A 17 3.15 -7.14 -10.78
N GLN A 18 2.64 -6.33 -9.85
CA GLN A 18 1.73 -5.23 -10.21
C GLN A 18 2.42 -4.19 -11.12
N VAL A 19 3.66 -3.81 -10.81
CA VAL A 19 4.42 -2.91 -11.69
C VAL A 19 4.65 -3.54 -13.07
N ARG A 20 4.88 -4.86 -13.14
CA ARG A 20 5.05 -5.57 -14.40
C ARG A 20 3.76 -5.61 -15.22
N GLU A 21 2.60 -5.73 -14.58
CA GLU A 21 1.28 -5.65 -15.22
C GLU A 21 1.09 -4.28 -15.89
N GLU A 22 1.33 -3.19 -15.16
CA GLU A 22 1.25 -1.82 -15.67
C GLU A 22 2.18 -1.55 -16.86
N LEU A 23 3.33 -2.24 -16.91
CA LEU A 23 4.33 -2.10 -17.98
C LEU A 23 4.17 -3.13 -19.11
N GLY A 24 3.24 -4.08 -18.98
CA GLY A 24 3.15 -5.26 -19.83
C GLY A 24 1.75 -5.51 -20.38
N LEU A 25 1.58 -6.69 -20.98
CA LEU A 25 0.28 -7.20 -21.46
C LEU A 25 -0.24 -8.37 -20.62
N ALA A 26 0.53 -8.79 -19.62
CA ALA A 26 0.19 -9.92 -18.77
C ALA A 26 -0.56 -9.41 -17.55
N ASP A 27 -1.69 -10.07 -17.27
CA ASP A 27 -2.55 -9.80 -16.12
C ASP A 27 -2.00 -10.50 -14.87
N PHE A 28 -1.81 -9.74 -13.80
CA PHE A 28 -1.40 -10.20 -12.47
C PHE A 28 -2.33 -9.65 -11.37
N SER A 29 -3.54 -9.23 -11.76
CA SER A 29 -4.52 -8.64 -10.88
C SER A 29 -4.85 -9.61 -9.73
N PHE A 30 -4.85 -9.09 -8.50
CA PHE A 30 -5.18 -9.82 -7.27
C PHE A 30 -4.37 -11.11 -7.00
N MET A 31 -3.16 -11.22 -7.57
CA MET A 31 -2.28 -12.37 -7.34
C MET A 31 -2.00 -12.61 -5.85
N LEU A 32 -2.27 -13.83 -5.39
CA LEU A 32 -2.06 -14.28 -4.01
C LEU A 32 -2.79 -13.40 -2.97
N ALA A 33 -4.01 -12.94 -3.26
CA ALA A 33 -4.78 -12.07 -2.37
C ALA A 33 -4.92 -12.61 -0.93
N ASP A 34 -5.16 -13.92 -0.77
CA ASP A 34 -5.26 -14.54 0.56
C ASP A 34 -3.94 -14.46 1.35
N LEU A 35 -2.80 -14.57 0.67
CA LEU A 35 -1.49 -14.42 1.29
C LEU A 35 -1.24 -12.97 1.71
N VAL A 36 -1.63 -12.01 0.86
CA VAL A 36 -1.56 -10.57 1.18
C VAL A 36 -2.41 -10.29 2.43
N HIS A 37 -3.65 -10.77 2.46
CA HIS A 37 -4.53 -10.68 3.62
C HIS A 37 -3.87 -11.27 4.86
N TYR A 38 -3.35 -12.50 4.77
CA TYR A 38 -2.70 -13.16 5.88
C TYR A 38 -1.51 -12.37 6.42
N ILE A 39 -0.60 -11.93 5.54
CA ILE A 39 0.58 -11.15 5.93
C ILE A 39 0.14 -9.88 6.64
N PHE A 40 -0.75 -9.08 6.04
CA PHE A 40 -1.15 -7.79 6.60
C PHE A 40 -2.00 -7.92 7.86
N MET A 41 -2.82 -8.96 8.02
CA MET A 41 -3.71 -9.09 9.17
C MET A 41 -3.10 -9.87 10.33
N LYS A 42 -2.27 -10.88 10.06
CA LYS A 42 -1.78 -11.82 11.08
C LYS A 42 -0.35 -11.55 11.56
N THR A 43 0.46 -10.82 10.80
CA THR A 43 1.84 -10.49 11.21
C THR A 43 1.91 -9.15 11.95
N LYS A 44 2.99 -8.90 12.70
CA LYS A 44 3.23 -7.60 13.35
C LYS A 44 3.50 -6.51 12.31
N SER A 45 3.00 -5.29 12.53
CA SER A 45 3.33 -4.14 11.67
C SER A 45 4.85 -3.88 11.69
N ASN A 46 5.44 -3.77 10.50
CA ASN A 46 6.85 -3.46 10.30
C ASN A 46 7.01 -2.36 9.23
N ALA A 47 8.25 -1.93 8.97
CA ALA A 47 8.52 -0.86 8.01
C ALA A 47 8.11 -1.21 6.57
N THR A 48 8.31 -2.47 6.16
CA THR A 48 7.99 -2.96 4.81
C THR A 48 6.47 -2.95 4.57
N LEU A 49 5.69 -3.47 5.52
CA LEU A 49 4.23 -3.44 5.47
C LEU A 49 3.71 -2.00 5.36
N ARG A 50 4.21 -1.08 6.20
CA ARG A 50 3.83 0.35 6.15
C ARG A 50 4.26 1.05 4.87
N ARG A 51 5.30 0.56 4.20
CA ARG A 51 5.77 1.12 2.92
C ARG A 51 4.90 0.67 1.75
N PHE A 52 4.49 -0.60 1.74
CA PHE A 52 3.84 -1.20 0.57
C PHE A 52 2.32 -1.35 0.69
N TYR A 53 1.71 -1.08 1.86
CA TYR A 53 0.26 -1.29 2.05
C TYR A 53 -0.62 -0.68 0.95
N ILE A 54 -0.28 0.50 0.44
CA ILE A 54 -1.09 1.23 -0.53
C ILE A 54 -1.25 0.50 -1.86
N PHE A 55 -0.27 -0.32 -2.26
CA PHE A 55 -0.34 -1.16 -3.47
C PHE A 55 -1.37 -2.30 -3.35
N PHE A 56 -1.91 -2.52 -2.16
CA PHE A 56 -2.85 -3.59 -1.90
C PHE A 56 -4.21 -3.06 -1.45
N GLU A 57 -4.53 -1.77 -1.63
CA GLU A 57 -5.81 -1.21 -1.18
C GLU A 57 -7.01 -1.99 -1.70
N GLU A 58 -7.01 -2.34 -2.99
CA GLU A 58 -8.10 -3.07 -3.63
C GLU A 58 -8.18 -4.54 -3.20
N TYR A 59 -7.16 -5.06 -2.51
CA TYR A 59 -7.16 -6.44 -2.03
C TYR A 59 -8.02 -6.60 -0.77
N PHE A 60 -8.39 -5.49 -0.11
CA PHE A 60 -9.16 -5.49 1.13
C PHE A 60 -10.55 -4.89 0.92
N ASP A 61 -11.54 -5.43 1.62
CA ASP A 61 -12.82 -4.75 1.74
C ASP A 61 -12.69 -3.45 2.54
N LYS A 62 -13.61 -2.49 2.34
CA LYS A 62 -13.60 -1.19 3.04
C LYS A 62 -13.49 -1.30 4.57
N LYS A 63 -14.08 -2.34 5.16
CA LYS A 63 -14.02 -2.61 6.60
C LYS A 63 -12.64 -3.10 7.01
N GLU A 64 -12.10 -4.06 6.26
CA GLU A 64 -10.77 -4.64 6.49
C GLU A 64 -9.67 -3.60 6.29
N TRP A 65 -9.78 -2.79 5.24
CA TRP A 65 -8.85 -1.69 4.97
C TRP A 65 -8.75 -0.72 6.15
N ARG A 66 -9.88 -0.35 6.75
CA ARG A 66 -9.90 0.53 7.94
C ARG A 66 -9.19 -0.11 9.13
N VAL A 67 -9.41 -1.40 9.37
CA VAL A 67 -8.73 -2.16 10.44
C VAL A 67 -7.23 -2.22 10.17
N LEU A 68 -6.84 -2.44 8.91
CA LEU A 68 -5.45 -2.48 8.50
C LEU A 68 -4.75 -1.14 8.77
N LEU A 69 -5.36 -0.02 8.39
CA LEU A 69 -4.79 1.31 8.63
C LEU A 69 -4.56 1.58 10.12
N ILE A 70 -5.51 1.22 10.98
CA ILE A 70 -5.36 1.35 12.45
C ILE A 70 -4.20 0.49 12.95
N LYS A 71 -4.09 -0.75 12.46
CA LYS A 71 -3.01 -1.68 12.83
C LYS A 71 -1.63 -1.20 12.37
N LEU A 72 -1.54 -0.67 11.15
CA LEU A 72 -0.28 -0.21 10.59
C LEU A 72 0.19 1.10 11.23
N PHE A 73 -0.75 1.95 11.62
CA PHE A 73 -0.48 3.29 12.11
C PHE A 73 -1.30 3.59 13.39
N PRO A 74 -0.94 2.97 14.53
CA PRO A 74 -1.72 3.07 15.78
C PRO A 74 -1.74 4.47 16.44
N ALA A 75 -1.18 5.50 15.80
CA ALA A 75 -1.26 6.89 16.26
C ALA A 75 -1.64 7.85 15.10
N LYS A 76 -2.73 8.61 15.30
CA LYS A 76 -3.33 9.55 14.33
C LYS A 76 -2.41 10.69 13.86
N THR A 77 -1.26 10.91 14.51
CA THR A 77 -0.36 12.03 14.19
C THR A 77 0.47 11.81 12.93
N TYR A 78 0.93 10.58 12.65
CA TYR A 78 1.80 10.31 11.50
C TYR A 78 1.07 10.35 10.15
N ILE A 79 -0.16 9.82 10.12
CA ILE A 79 -0.98 9.77 8.89
C ILE A 79 -1.44 11.17 8.49
N ALA A 80 -1.83 12.01 9.45
CA ALA A 80 -2.26 13.37 9.17
C ALA A 80 -1.14 14.22 8.54
N GLU A 81 0.11 14.06 9.01
CA GLU A 81 1.26 14.79 8.45
C GLU A 81 1.68 14.25 7.07
N LYS A 82 1.69 12.92 6.89
CA LYS A 82 2.03 12.30 5.60
C LYS A 82 0.97 12.55 4.51
N LEU A 83 -0.31 12.50 4.86
CA LEU A 83 -1.39 12.84 3.94
C LEU A 83 -1.38 14.33 3.60
N LYS A 84 -1.11 15.22 4.57
CA LYS A 84 -0.95 16.66 4.29
C LYS A 84 0.20 16.92 3.33
N THR A 85 1.34 16.26 3.51
CA THR A 85 2.50 16.43 2.61
C THR A 85 2.23 15.91 1.22
N LEU A 86 1.65 14.71 1.09
CA LEU A 86 1.26 14.14 -0.21
C LEU A 86 0.20 15.00 -0.92
N PHE A 87 -0.84 15.44 -0.21
CA PHE A 87 -1.87 16.32 -0.77
C PHE A 87 -1.28 17.67 -1.23
N THR A 88 -0.32 18.22 -0.49
CA THR A 88 0.34 19.47 -0.87
C THR A 88 1.15 19.28 -2.16
N GLN A 89 1.97 18.23 -2.23
CA GLN A 89 2.84 17.96 -3.37
C GLN A 89 2.08 17.61 -4.65
N PHE A 90 1.04 16.78 -4.54
CA PHE A 90 0.38 16.20 -5.72
C PHE A 90 -0.92 16.88 -6.13
N ILE A 91 -1.57 17.63 -5.24
CA ILE A 91 -2.85 18.27 -5.54
C ILE A 91 -2.72 19.80 -5.49
N LYS A 92 -2.08 20.37 -4.46
CA LYS A 92 -2.06 21.82 -4.28
C LYS A 92 -1.04 22.55 -5.16
N GLU A 93 0.20 22.07 -5.20
CA GLU A 93 1.26 22.67 -6.02
C GLU A 93 0.97 22.64 -7.53
N PRO A 94 0.44 21.54 -8.11
CA PRO A 94 0.11 21.49 -9.53
C PRO A 94 -1.06 22.40 -9.91
N LEU A 95 -2.08 22.53 -9.05
CA LEU A 95 -3.24 23.40 -9.30
C LEU A 95 -2.90 24.89 -9.16
N ALA A 96 -1.99 25.25 -8.26
CA ALA A 96 -1.51 26.62 -8.14
C ALA A 96 -0.74 27.08 -9.39
N GLY A 97 -0.03 26.18 -10.07
CA GLY A 97 0.60 26.44 -11.36
C GLY A 97 -0.40 26.63 -12.52
N LEU A 98 -1.61 26.06 -12.42
CA LEU A 98 -2.65 26.15 -13.46
C LEU A 98 -3.54 27.40 -13.34
N VAL A 99 -3.62 28.01 -12.15
CA VAL A 99 -4.43 29.23 -11.91
C VAL A 99 -3.58 30.51 -12.13
N GLY A 100 -2.27 30.37 -12.33
CA GLY A 100 -1.32 31.47 -12.51
C GLY A 100 -0.82 31.70 -13.95
N SER A 101 -1.46 31.11 -14.98
CA SER A 101 -1.12 31.31 -16.39
C SER A 101 -2.23 32.02 -17.16
#